data_AF-A0A958JTX8-F1
#
_entry.id   AF-A0A958JTX8-F1
#
_cell.length_a   1.000
_cell.length_b   1.000
_cell.length_c   1.000
_cell.angle_alpha   90.00
_cell.angle_beta   90.00
_cell.angle_gamma   90.00
#
_symmetry.space_group_name_H-M   'P 1'
#
loop_
_entity.id
_entity.type
_entity.pdbx_description
1 polymer ?
#
loop_
_entity_poly.entity_id
_entity_poly.type
_entity_poly.pdbx_seq_one_letter_code
_entity_poly.pdbx_strand_id
1 'polypeptide(L)'
;MSSETIRCIATGLYSGLSPVAPGTAGTVAVVVLWWILSLFTQHISLHILVAVGITLIGWWSTRRYLLQKGLDNSADPSEIVIDEWAGMYIVLVAIPHNSIWQIVAAF
;
A
#
# COMPACT_ATOMS: atom_id res chain seq x y z
N MET A 1 0.92 18.99 -1.87
CA MET A 1 1.12 17.82 -2.76
C MET A 1 0.47 18.11 -4.10
N SER A 2 1.16 17.84 -5.20
CA SER A 2 0.59 17.95 -6.55
C SER A 2 -0.43 16.83 -6.78
N SER A 3 -1.29 16.97 -7.79
CA SER A 3 -2.25 15.94 -8.21
C SER A 3 -1.56 14.60 -8.48
N GLU A 4 -0.39 14.63 -9.12
CA GLU A 4 0.38 13.42 -9.42
C GLU A 4 0.89 12.71 -8.16
N THR A 5 1.35 13.44 -7.14
CA THR A 5 1.78 12.80 -5.89
C THR A 5 0.61 12.13 -5.18
N ILE A 6 -0.58 12.77 -5.17
CA ILE A 6 -1.79 12.20 -4.57
C ILE A 6 -2.18 10.91 -5.29
N ARG A 7 -2.22 10.94 -6.62
CA ARG A 7 -2.52 9.77 -7.46
C ARG A 7 -1.52 8.63 -7.24
N CYS A 8 -0.23 8.94 -7.23
CA CYS A 8 0.83 7.98 -6.99
C CYS A 8 0.63 7.24 -5.65
N ILE A 9 0.31 7.96 -4.57
CA ILE A 9 0.08 7.35 -3.27
C ILE A 9 -1.23 6.56 -3.24
N ALA A 10 -2.35 7.13 -3.67
CA ALA A 10 -3.65 6.47 -3.63
C ALA A 10 -3.67 5.15 -4.44
N THR A 11 -2.92 5.12 -5.54
CA THR A 11 -2.80 3.94 -6.42
C THR A 11 -1.62 3.02 -6.10
N GLY A 12 -0.95 3.21 -4.95
CA GLY A 12 0.17 2.37 -4.52
C GLY A 12 1.33 2.37 -5.53
N LEU A 13 1.93 3.53 -5.79
CA LEU A 13 2.96 3.72 -6.83
C LEU A 13 2.50 3.30 -8.23
N TYR A 14 1.25 3.62 -8.58
CA TYR A 14 0.60 3.27 -9.86
C TYR A 14 0.36 1.78 -10.09
N SER A 15 0.62 0.92 -9.11
CA SER A 15 0.34 -0.53 -9.21
C SER A 15 -1.16 -0.82 -9.37
N GLY A 16 -2.03 -0.02 -8.72
CA GLY A 16 -3.48 -0.09 -8.87
C GLY A 16 -3.99 0.27 -10.27
N LEU A 17 -3.15 0.83 -11.15
CA LEU A 17 -3.51 1.07 -12.56
C LEU A 17 -3.35 -0.18 -13.44
N SER A 18 -2.99 -1.33 -12.87
CA SER A 18 -2.91 -2.60 -13.60
C SER A 18 -4.24 -2.96 -14.28
N PRO A 19 -4.26 -3.32 -15.57
CA PRO A 19 -5.50 -3.56 -16.31
C PRO A 19 -6.19 -4.89 -15.99
N VAL A 20 -5.50 -5.82 -15.30
CA VAL A 20 -5.99 -7.19 -15.06
C VAL A 20 -6.41 -7.37 -13.60
N ALA A 21 -5.50 -7.07 -12.68
CA ALA A 21 -5.70 -7.28 -11.25
C ALA A 21 -5.02 -6.14 -10.46
N PRO A 22 -5.69 -4.98 -10.32
CA PRO A 22 -5.21 -3.84 -9.55
C PRO A 22 -4.72 -4.22 -8.15
N GLY A 23 -5.56 -4.90 -7.37
CA GLY A 23 -5.24 -5.29 -6.00
C GLY A 23 -4.03 -6.23 -5.92
N THR A 24 -3.95 -7.24 -6.81
CA THR A 24 -2.79 -8.15 -6.85
C THR A 24 -1.50 -7.42 -7.20
N ALA A 25 -1.54 -6.51 -8.18
CA ALA A 25 -0.38 -5.68 -8.50
C ALA A 25 0.00 -4.78 -7.31
N GLY A 26 -0.99 -4.25 -6.59
CA GLY A 26 -0.83 -3.54 -5.32
C GLY A 26 -0.09 -4.38 -4.27
N THR A 27 -0.59 -5.59 -4.01
CA THR A 27 0.01 -6.54 -3.07
C THR A 27 1.46 -6.86 -3.42
N VAL A 28 1.75 -7.15 -4.70
CA VAL A 28 3.13 -7.39 -5.14
C VAL A 28 4.01 -6.17 -4.88
N ALA A 29 3.52 -4.97 -5.20
CA ALA A 29 4.29 -3.75 -5.05
C ALA A 29 4.61 -3.44 -3.57
N VAL A 30 3.66 -3.64 -2.65
CA VAL A 30 3.91 -3.45 -1.21
C VAL A 30 4.82 -4.53 -0.62
N VAL A 31 4.73 -5.78 -1.10
CA VAL A 31 5.64 -6.86 -0.70
C VAL A 31 7.07 -6.54 -1.15
N VAL A 32 7.25 -6.05 -2.38
CA VAL A 32 8.56 -5.60 -2.88
C VAL A 32 9.09 -4.43 -2.06
N LEU A 33 8.24 -3.44 -1.73
CA LEU A 33 8.61 -2.32 -0.86
C LEU A 33 9.09 -2.80 0.51
N TRP A 34 8.31 -3.66 1.16
CA TRP A 34 8.65 -4.24 2.46
C TRP A 34 9.96 -5.02 2.39
N TRP A 35 10.14 -5.86 1.35
CA TRP A 35 11.35 -6.65 1.16
C TRP A 35 12.59 -5.78 1.00
N ILE A 36 12.53 -4.75 0.14
CA ILE A 36 13.62 -3.79 -0.05
C ILE A 36 13.98 -3.12 1.29
N LEU A 37 12.99 -2.66 2.05
CA LEU A 37 13.25 -2.04 3.35
C LEU A 37 13.90 -3.03 4.34
N SER A 38 13.44 -4.28 4.35
CA SER A 38 14.01 -5.36 5.17
C SER A 38 15.45 -5.74 4.80
N LEU A 39 15.93 -5.41 3.60
CA LEU A 39 17.35 -5.53 3.25
C LEU A 39 18.23 -4.52 3.99
N PHE A 40 17.68 -3.36 4.37
CA PHE A 40 18.41 -2.31 5.08
C PHE A 40 18.26 -2.40 6.59
N THR A 41 17.13 -2.91 7.10
CA THR A 41 16.83 -2.92 8.53
C THR A 41 15.73 -3.92 8.88
N GLN A 42 15.90 -4.63 10.00
CA GLN A 42 14.91 -5.56 10.56
C GLN A 42 14.31 -5.01 11.86
N HIS A 43 14.52 -3.72 12.16
CA HIS A 43 13.97 -3.10 13.36
C HIS A 43 12.45 -2.94 13.23
N ILE A 44 11.72 -3.69 14.06
CA ILE A 44 10.26 -3.70 14.07
C ILE A 44 9.64 -2.32 14.23
N SER A 45 10.28 -1.44 15.00
CA SER A 45 9.81 -0.06 15.23
C SER A 45 9.76 0.77 13.95
N LEU A 46 10.72 0.58 13.04
CA LEU A 46 10.71 1.28 11.75
C LEU A 46 9.59 0.73 10.85
N HIS A 47 9.42 -0.58 10.82
CA HIS A 47 8.33 -1.18 10.06
C HIS A 47 6.96 -0.73 10.56
N ILE A 48 6.75 -0.64 11.88
CA ILE A 48 5.53 -0.07 12.46
C ILE A 48 5.33 1.38 12.02
N LEU A 49 6.40 2.20 12.06
CA LEU A 49 6.33 3.59 11.60
C LEU A 49 5.91 3.69 10.12
N VAL A 50 6.46 2.83 9.27
CA VAL A 50 6.09 2.76 7.84
C VAL A 50 4.64 2.31 7.67
N ALA A 51 4.20 1.29 8.40
CA ALA A 51 2.80 0.84 8.36
C ALA A 51 1.83 1.97 8.73
N VAL A 52 2.12 2.70 9.82
CA VAL A 52 1.34 3.87 10.24
C VAL A 52 1.39 4.97 9.18
N GLY A 53 2.56 5.21 8.58
CA GLY A 53 2.74 6.18 7.51
C GLY A 53 1.90 5.86 6.27
N ILE A 54 1.93 4.60 5.80
CA ILE A 54 1.11 4.12 4.68
C ILE A 54 -0.38 4.34 4.98
N THR A 55 -0.83 3.97 6.18
CA THR A 55 -2.25 4.13 6.57
C THR A 55 -2.68 5.59 6.61
N LEU A 56 -1.94 6.47 7.31
CA LEU A 56 -2.35 7.86 7.49
C LEU A 56 -2.23 8.68 6.21
N ILE A 57 -1.11 8.54 5.50
CA ILE A 57 -0.85 9.28 4.25
C ILE A 57 -1.75 8.71 3.15
N GLY A 58 -1.95 7.40 3.12
CA GLY A 58 -2.84 6.71 2.18
C GLY A 58 -4.29 7.13 2.35
N TRP A 59 -4.81 7.14 3.58
CA TRP A 59 -6.17 7.63 3.86
C TRP A 59 -6.36 9.09 3.43
N TRP A 60 -5.41 9.96 3.79
CA TRP A 60 -5.47 11.36 3.38
C TRP A 60 -5.42 11.53 1.86
N SER A 61 -4.54 10.77 1.19
CA SER A 61 -4.37 10.84 -0.27
C SER A 61 -5.61 10.31 -0.99
N THR A 62 -6.19 9.21 -0.52
CA THR A 62 -7.44 8.63 -1.06
C THR A 62 -8.57 9.65 -1.01
N ARG A 63 -8.80 10.29 0.15
CA ARG A 63 -9.84 11.32 0.27
C ARG A 63 -9.62 12.48 -0.71
N ARG A 64 -8.38 12.94 -0.88
CA ARG A 64 -8.05 14.00 -1.85
C ARG A 64 -8.22 13.55 -3.29
N TYR A 65 -7.87 12.30 -3.60
CA TYR A 65 -7.99 11.71 -4.93
C TYR A 65 -9.45 11.63 -5.38
N LEU A 66 -10.32 11.12 -4.50
CA LEU A 66 -11.77 11.04 -4.75
C LEU A 66 -12.37 12.42 -5.01
N LEU A 67 -12.01 13.42 -4.19
CA LEU A 67 -12.45 14.81 -4.39
C LEU A 67 -11.99 15.39 -5.74
N GLN A 68 -10.74 15.12 -6.15
CA GLN A 68 -10.22 15.59 -7.44
C GLN A 68 -10.92 14.95 -8.65
N LYS A 69 -11.40 13.72 -8.49
CA LYS A 69 -12.13 12.98 -9.52
C LYS A 69 -13.65 13.25 -9.48
N GLY A 70 -14.15 13.97 -8.48
CA GLY A 70 -15.60 14.14 -8.28
C GLY A 70 -16.31 12.83 -7.90
N LEU A 71 -15.59 11.92 -7.23
CA LEU A 71 -16.05 10.57 -6.85
C LEU A 71 -16.23 10.43 -5.33
N ASP A 72 -16.32 11.55 -4.61
CA ASP A 72 -16.44 11.60 -3.14
C ASP A 72 -17.72 10.95 -2.59
N ASN A 73 -18.71 10.70 -3.44
CA ASN A 73 -19.96 10.01 -3.12
C ASN A 73 -20.12 8.67 -3.87
N SER A 74 -19.07 8.20 -4.54
CA SER A 74 -19.08 6.94 -5.31
C SER A 74 -18.38 5.82 -4.54
N ALA A 75 -18.61 4.57 -4.94
CA ALA A 75 -17.80 3.45 -4.47
C ALA A 75 -16.32 3.69 -4.84
N ASP A 76 -15.40 3.24 -3.97
CA ASP A 76 -13.97 3.41 -4.18
C ASP A 76 -13.55 2.73 -5.50
N PRO A 77 -12.91 3.49 -6.43
CA PRO A 77 -12.38 2.92 -7.66
C PRO A 77 -11.40 1.79 -7.37
N SER A 78 -11.44 0.73 -8.17
CA SER A 78 -10.55 -0.44 -8.03
C SER A 78 -9.05 -0.12 -8.15
N GLU A 79 -8.70 1.07 -8.65
CA GLU A 79 -7.31 1.54 -8.73
C GLU A 79 -6.76 2.08 -7.40
N ILE A 80 -7.63 2.35 -6.42
CA ILE A 80 -7.22 2.75 -5.08
C ILE A 80 -6.86 1.48 -4.32
N VAL A 81 -5.56 1.24 -4.19
CA VAL A 81 -5.00 0.00 -3.62
C VAL A 81 -4.18 0.27 -2.35
N ILE A 82 -4.18 1.52 -1.87
CA ILE A 82 -3.35 1.93 -0.73
C ILE A 82 -3.85 1.37 0.61
N ASP A 83 -5.11 0.99 0.69
CA ASP A 83 -5.72 0.23 1.79
C ASP A 83 -5.22 -1.23 1.81
N GLU A 84 -5.10 -1.86 0.64
CA GLU A 84 -4.52 -3.20 0.49
C GLU A 84 -3.02 -3.17 0.83
N TRP A 85 -2.32 -2.10 0.47
CA TRP A 85 -0.95 -1.85 0.94
C TRP A 85 -0.88 -1.78 2.46
N ALA A 86 -1.75 -0.98 3.10
CA ALA A 86 -1.76 -0.83 4.55
C ALA A 86 -2.00 -2.18 5.25
N GLY A 87 -3.03 -2.92 4.81
CA GLY A 87 -3.37 -4.23 5.36
C GLY A 87 -2.25 -5.25 5.19
N MET A 88 -1.74 -5.40 3.96
CA MET A 88 -0.66 -6.35 3.66
C MET A 88 0.61 -6.04 4.44
N TYR A 89 0.99 -4.76 4.51
CA TYR A 89 2.19 -4.37 5.24
C TYR A 89 2.06 -4.70 6.73
N ILE A 90 0.90 -4.46 7.35
CA ILE A 90 0.64 -4.84 8.76
C ILE A 90 0.79 -6.36 8.96
N VAL A 91 0.26 -7.18 8.03
CA VAL A 91 0.41 -8.64 8.07
C VAL A 91 1.88 -9.05 8.02
N LEU A 92 2.67 -8.46 7.10
CA LEU A 92 4.10 -8.76 6.97
C LEU A 92 4.90 -8.36 8.23
N VAL A 93 4.50 -7.30 8.93
CA VAL A 93 5.09 -6.88 10.21
C VAL A 93 4.78 -7.86 11.35
N ALA A 94 3.61 -8.49 11.32
CA ALA A 94 3.19 -9.44 12.35
C ALA A 94 3.85 -10.83 12.21
N ILE A 95 4.41 -11.15 11.04
CA ILE A 95 5.05 -12.44 10.77
C ILE A 95 6.55 -12.38 11.06
N PRO A 96 7.14 -13.37 11.76
CA PRO A 96 8.57 -13.41 12.02
C PRO A 96 9.41 -13.30 10.73
N HIS A 97 10.49 -12.51 10.78
CA HIS A 97 11.44 -12.37 9.67
C HIS A 97 12.06 -13.72 9.28
N ASN A 98 12.25 -13.94 7.98
CA ASN A 98 12.82 -15.16 7.37
C ASN A 98 11.94 -16.42 7.49
N SER A 99 10.62 -16.23 7.64
CA SER A 99 9.65 -17.32 7.67
C SER A 99 9.04 -17.54 6.28
N ILE A 100 8.88 -18.81 5.86
CA ILE A 100 8.13 -19.15 4.64
C ILE A 100 6.68 -18.62 4.66
N TRP A 101 6.14 -18.39 5.86
CA TRP A 101 4.81 -17.81 6.06
C TRP A 101 4.68 -16.39 5.50
N GLN A 102 5.78 -15.67 5.28
CA GLN A 102 5.76 -14.33 4.67
C GLN A 102 5.34 -14.38 3.19
N ILE A 103 5.75 -15.43 2.48
CA ILE A 103 5.38 -15.66 1.07
C ILE A 103 3.92 -16.10 1.00
N VAL A 104 3.50 -16.98 1.92
CA VAL A 104 2.11 -17.46 1.99
C VAL A 104 1.16 -16.32 2.32
N ALA A 105 1.49 -15.47 3.29
CA ALA A 105 0.61 -14.36 3.67
C ALA A 105 0.50 -13.26 2.62
N ALA A 106 1.40 -13.24 1.63
CA ALA A 106 1.35 -12.31 0.52
C ALA A 106 0.27 -12.65 -0.53
N PHE A 107 -0.37 -13.83 -0.48
CA PHE A 107 -1.32 -14.33 -1.48
C PHE A 107 -2.47 -15.14 -0.84
#